data_AF-A0A2H4VTL6-F1
#
_entry.id   AF-A0A2H4VTL6-F1
#
_cell.length_a   1.000
_cell.length_b   1.000
_cell.length_c   1.000
_cell.angle_alpha   90.00
_cell.angle_beta   90.00
_cell.angle_gamma   90.00
#
_symmetry.space_group_name_H-M   'P 1'
#
loop_
_entity.id
_entity.type
_entity.pdbx_description
1 polymer ?
#
loop_
_entity_poly.entity_id
_entity_poly.type
_entity_poly.pdbx_seq_one_letter_code
_entity_poly.pdbx_strand_id
1 'polypeptide(L)'
;MGLGKLEDADRCFDRVLNSDQNHVLGLYNKANLLYELEKFPEALKYYKKTVKLDPDYADAWYNYGVTLFSLDNYDEAINILDKTLELDQDYYDAWYFKGLSLELLGEYDEALKMYNHALELKPDESEFLISKGRIIGETGKIDESIILFDKALKSDPENTDALFHKANAINGKGNPELALELFHQIVRIEPDYEDVWLEIGLINDRQGNKKEALSSFKKMIEINPENDLAWYNQGVMLRQLKKPQEALKCFGKAIKIFPDYADAWYLKGNVLHELNLEEKAIEAYQRFVEIVEKNDISEDKLTAKRVKEYIRMSKEGEVVSVSPPKKTQYWQWVTKAEYFLEADGSERKSLDPAHGSEPGGYWTCHKDTRIGDLILLYRAGKKDGVTYQDIKYLIQAQSDAYTIDYDEYAFEHGWQYGCDYKPLFKFDNSISYHELTEDPYLEDWNALRIRFQGIAFRTEERHWKRLQELLKEKNPDYMDFLRVFKPKKVKQIAESEKSVEDMLSDNLGVLKKFGYDLKFKGRQIRCVGQGGRIDLYCEDNKDGSIVIIELKIVKATRNTFGQISNYVGWAIKRKANGRNVKGLVISKGYDNAFDMALLTNNDINHLELADVLGELGMKLH
;
A
#
# COMPACT_ATOMS: atom_id res chain seq x y z
N MET A 1 -12.27 -55.12 2.22
CA MET A 1 -11.77 -53.74 2.41
C MET A 1 -10.25 -53.70 2.26
N GLY A 2 -9.44 -54.29 3.14
CA GLY A 2 -7.96 -54.24 3.06
C GLY A 2 -7.26 -54.82 1.82
N LEU A 3 -7.99 -55.45 0.89
CA LEU A 3 -7.47 -55.91 -0.41
C LEU A 3 -7.86 -54.98 -1.58
N GLY A 4 -8.44 -53.80 -1.30
CA GLY A 4 -8.91 -52.84 -2.31
C GLY A 4 -10.15 -53.27 -3.11
N LYS A 5 -10.69 -54.46 -2.84
CA LYS A 5 -11.89 -54.99 -3.51
C LYS A 5 -13.17 -54.51 -2.83
N LEU A 6 -13.51 -53.24 -3.01
CA LEU A 6 -14.63 -52.58 -2.32
C LEU A 6 -16.00 -53.13 -2.76
N GLU A 7 -16.20 -53.39 -4.05
CA GLU A 7 -17.45 -54.00 -4.56
C GLU A 7 -17.70 -55.43 -4.03
N ASP A 8 -16.64 -56.21 -3.90
CA ASP A 8 -16.74 -57.56 -3.31
C ASP A 8 -17.07 -57.48 -1.82
N ALA A 9 -16.48 -56.52 -1.10
CA ALA A 9 -16.79 -56.28 0.31
C ALA A 9 -18.26 -55.87 0.47
N ASP A 10 -18.75 -55.01 -0.42
CA ASP A 10 -20.14 -54.54 -0.42
C ASP A 10 -21.13 -55.71 -0.53
N ARG A 11 -20.91 -56.60 -1.50
CA ARG A 11 -21.71 -57.81 -1.70
C ARG A 11 -21.64 -58.77 -0.51
N CYS A 12 -20.48 -58.89 0.13
CA CYS A 12 -20.31 -59.73 1.32
C CYS A 12 -21.10 -59.17 2.51
N PHE A 13 -21.03 -57.86 2.76
CA PHE A 13 -21.81 -57.23 3.83
C PHE A 13 -23.32 -57.30 3.56
N ASP A 14 -23.76 -57.13 2.31
CA ASP A 14 -25.17 -57.31 1.95
C ASP A 14 -25.66 -58.73 2.23
N ARG A 15 -24.84 -59.75 1.95
CA ARG A 15 -25.21 -61.14 2.29
C ARG A 15 -25.37 -61.34 3.79
N VAL A 16 -24.45 -60.78 4.60
CA VAL A 16 -24.54 -60.82 6.07
C VAL A 16 -25.83 -60.14 6.53
N LEU A 17 -26.09 -58.92 6.05
CA LEU A 17 -27.26 -58.13 6.46
C LEU A 17 -28.59 -58.67 5.92
N ASN A 18 -28.59 -59.40 4.81
CA ASN A 18 -29.75 -60.14 4.33
C ASN A 18 -30.06 -61.37 5.19
N SER A 19 -29.04 -62.01 5.77
CA SER A 19 -29.22 -63.15 6.68
C SER A 19 -29.59 -62.72 8.10
N ASP A 20 -29.02 -61.61 8.58
CA ASP A 20 -29.32 -60.99 9.86
C ASP A 20 -29.24 -59.47 9.75
N GLN A 21 -30.39 -58.82 9.71
CA GLN A 21 -30.50 -57.38 9.55
C GLN A 21 -29.97 -56.59 10.76
N ASN A 22 -29.78 -57.23 11.92
CA ASN A 22 -29.34 -56.59 13.16
C ASN A 22 -27.92 -57.03 13.57
N HIS A 23 -27.16 -57.63 12.65
CA HIS A 23 -25.77 -58.01 12.90
C HIS A 23 -24.88 -56.76 13.05
N VAL A 24 -24.58 -56.37 14.30
CA VAL A 24 -23.89 -55.12 14.68
C VAL A 24 -22.59 -54.89 13.90
N LEU A 25 -21.66 -55.86 13.94
CA LEU A 25 -20.39 -55.77 13.20
C LEU A 25 -20.58 -55.69 11.68
N GLY A 26 -21.67 -56.24 11.16
CA GLY A 26 -21.99 -56.21 9.72
C GLY A 26 -22.46 -54.83 9.31
N LEU A 27 -23.31 -54.20 10.14
CA LEU A 27 -23.78 -52.84 9.95
C LEU A 27 -22.62 -51.83 10.07
N TYR A 28 -21.79 -51.96 11.10
CA TYR A 28 -20.61 -51.12 11.29
C TYR A 28 -19.64 -51.20 10.11
N ASN A 29 -19.24 -52.41 9.68
CA ASN A 29 -18.31 -52.54 8.55
C ASN A 29 -18.92 -52.12 7.21
N LYS A 30 -20.24 -52.28 7.02
CA LYS A 30 -20.96 -51.71 5.87
C LYS A 30 -20.90 -50.17 5.90
N ALA A 31 -21.05 -49.56 7.07
CA ALA A 31 -20.94 -48.11 7.25
C ALA A 31 -19.53 -47.61 6.93
N ASN A 32 -18.48 -48.27 7.46
CA ASN A 32 -17.08 -47.93 7.15
C ASN A 32 -16.81 -48.04 5.64
N LEU A 33 -17.29 -49.09 4.98
CA LEU A 33 -17.16 -49.22 3.52
C LEU A 33 -17.83 -48.08 2.77
N LEU A 34 -19.04 -47.67 3.20
CA LEU A 34 -19.75 -46.57 2.57
C LEU A 34 -19.06 -45.22 2.82
N TYR A 35 -18.44 -45.04 3.99
CA TYR A 35 -17.62 -43.87 4.30
C TYR A 35 -16.39 -43.79 3.38
N GLU A 36 -15.66 -44.90 3.19
CA GLU A 36 -14.53 -45.00 2.25
C GLU A 36 -14.93 -44.77 0.78
N LEU A 37 -16.21 -45.00 0.46
CA LEU A 37 -16.79 -44.71 -0.86
C LEU A 37 -17.39 -43.29 -0.95
N GLU A 38 -17.17 -42.45 0.07
CA GLU A 38 -17.71 -41.08 0.22
C GLU A 38 -19.25 -41.01 0.17
N LYS A 39 -19.92 -42.13 0.45
CA LYS A 39 -21.39 -42.23 0.55
C LYS A 39 -21.84 -41.93 1.98
N PHE A 40 -21.50 -40.73 2.45
CA PHE A 40 -21.70 -40.32 3.84
C PHE A 40 -23.17 -40.42 4.32
N PRO A 41 -24.20 -40.00 3.54
CA PRO A 41 -25.59 -40.11 3.98
C PRO A 41 -26.05 -41.57 4.18
N GLU A 42 -25.57 -42.50 3.36
CA GLU A 42 -25.82 -43.93 3.52
C GLU A 42 -25.06 -44.50 4.71
N ALA A 43 -23.78 -44.16 4.87
CA ALA A 43 -22.97 -44.59 6.01
C ALA A 43 -23.64 -44.21 7.34
N LEU A 44 -24.15 -42.97 7.42
CA LEU A 44 -24.88 -42.45 8.59
C LEU A 44 -26.05 -43.35 9.01
N LYS A 45 -26.82 -43.88 8.05
CA LYS A 45 -27.97 -44.76 8.36
C LYS A 45 -27.52 -46.03 9.05
N TYR A 46 -26.41 -46.60 8.60
CA TYR A 46 -25.84 -47.82 9.17
C TYR A 46 -25.21 -47.55 10.52
N TYR A 47 -24.42 -46.48 10.69
CA TYR A 47 -23.89 -46.08 12.00
C TYR A 47 -24.99 -45.83 13.03
N LYS A 48 -26.02 -45.05 12.68
CA LYS A 48 -27.21 -44.81 13.53
C LYS A 48 -27.87 -46.11 13.97
N LYS A 49 -27.92 -47.11 13.10
CA LYS A 49 -28.47 -48.43 13.44
C LYS A 49 -27.53 -49.23 14.34
N THR A 50 -26.23 -49.19 14.09
CA THR A 50 -25.19 -49.85 14.89
C THR A 50 -25.26 -49.38 16.34
N VAL A 51 -25.16 -48.08 16.58
CA VAL A 51 -25.15 -47.50 17.94
C VAL A 51 -26.47 -47.67 18.68
N LYS A 52 -27.59 -47.84 17.96
CA LYS A 52 -28.88 -48.17 18.56
C LYS A 52 -28.95 -49.63 19.04
N LEU A 53 -28.27 -50.54 18.34
CA LEU A 53 -28.23 -51.96 18.69
C LEU A 53 -27.16 -52.25 19.74
N ASP A 54 -26.06 -51.51 19.72
CA ASP A 54 -24.96 -51.60 20.67
C ASP A 54 -24.52 -50.19 21.10
N PRO A 55 -25.15 -49.64 22.16
CA PRO A 55 -24.85 -48.30 22.66
C PRO A 55 -23.45 -48.12 23.23
N ASP A 56 -22.75 -49.20 23.59
CA ASP A 56 -21.42 -49.15 24.21
C ASP A 56 -20.29 -49.26 23.18
N TYR A 57 -20.61 -49.27 21.88
CA TYR A 57 -19.62 -49.38 20.81
C TYR A 57 -18.99 -48.02 20.45
N ALA A 58 -17.92 -47.66 21.16
CA ALA A 58 -17.21 -46.38 21.01
C ALA A 58 -16.78 -46.07 19.56
N ASP A 59 -16.14 -47.01 18.84
CA ASP A 59 -15.71 -46.78 17.45
C ASP A 59 -16.88 -46.44 16.51
N ALA A 60 -18.06 -47.03 16.76
CA ALA A 60 -19.26 -46.77 15.96
C ALA A 60 -19.81 -45.37 16.22
N TRP A 61 -19.76 -44.88 17.46
CA TRP A 61 -20.08 -43.49 17.79
C TRP A 61 -19.06 -42.52 17.21
N TYR A 62 -17.76 -42.84 17.31
CA TYR A 62 -16.69 -42.02 16.74
C TYR A 62 -16.86 -41.84 15.23
N ASN A 63 -16.97 -42.94 14.48
CA ASN A 63 -17.13 -42.88 13.03
C ASN A 63 -18.46 -42.23 12.61
N TYR A 64 -19.51 -42.35 13.43
CA TYR A 64 -20.75 -41.58 13.22
C TYR A 64 -20.48 -40.07 13.33
N GLY A 65 -19.78 -39.64 14.38
CA GLY A 65 -19.40 -38.23 14.57
C GLY A 65 -18.54 -37.69 13.43
N VAL A 66 -17.51 -38.44 13.03
CA VAL A 66 -16.65 -38.07 11.88
C VAL A 66 -17.45 -38.01 10.57
N THR A 67 -18.40 -38.92 10.36
CA THR A 67 -19.27 -38.88 9.16
C THR A 67 -20.17 -37.63 9.15
N LEU A 68 -20.63 -37.16 10.32
CA LEU A 68 -21.36 -35.90 10.43
C LEU A 68 -20.45 -34.70 10.15
N PHE A 69 -19.21 -34.72 10.63
CA PHE A 69 -18.20 -33.72 10.31
C PHE A 69 -17.95 -33.62 8.80
N SER A 70 -17.79 -34.75 8.09
CA SER A 70 -17.64 -34.78 6.63
C SER A 70 -18.88 -34.32 5.85
N LEU A 71 -20.03 -34.18 6.53
CA LEU A 71 -21.28 -33.63 5.99
C LEU A 71 -21.52 -32.18 6.42
N ASP A 72 -20.50 -31.52 6.98
CA ASP A 72 -20.55 -30.16 7.51
C ASP A 72 -21.59 -29.94 8.63
N ASN A 73 -22.02 -31.02 9.30
CA ASN A 73 -22.96 -30.98 10.41
C ASN A 73 -22.21 -30.99 11.75
N TYR A 74 -21.47 -29.92 12.00
CA TYR A 74 -20.53 -29.80 13.12
C TYR A 74 -21.21 -29.85 14.49
N ASP A 75 -22.38 -29.22 14.66
CA ASP A 75 -23.13 -29.26 15.92
C ASP A 75 -23.56 -30.68 16.31
N GLU A 76 -24.11 -31.46 15.35
CA GLU A 76 -24.48 -32.86 15.61
C GLU A 76 -23.21 -33.70 15.80
N ALA A 77 -22.14 -33.45 15.05
CA ALA A 77 -20.86 -34.15 15.19
C ALA A 77 -20.31 -34.01 16.62
N ILE A 78 -20.30 -32.81 17.19
CA ILE A 78 -19.85 -32.55 18.57
C ILE A 78 -20.66 -33.39 19.57
N ASN A 79 -21.98 -33.38 19.47
CA ASN A 79 -22.85 -34.16 20.36
C ASN A 79 -22.59 -35.67 20.28
N ILE A 80 -22.30 -36.17 19.08
CA ILE A 80 -21.99 -37.58 18.85
C ILE A 80 -20.59 -37.94 19.37
N LEU A 81 -19.61 -37.07 19.16
CA LEU A 81 -18.25 -37.24 19.67
C LEU A 81 -18.22 -37.20 21.21
N ASP A 82 -19.09 -36.40 21.84
CA ASP A 82 -19.29 -36.45 23.29
C ASP A 82 -19.76 -37.82 23.78
N LYS A 83 -20.57 -38.55 22.99
CA LYS A 83 -20.92 -39.94 23.31
C LYS A 83 -19.74 -40.89 23.21
N THR A 84 -18.85 -40.71 22.24
CA THR A 84 -17.58 -41.45 22.20
C THR A 84 -16.76 -41.19 23.47
N LEU A 85 -16.64 -39.92 23.88
CA LEU A 85 -15.83 -39.50 25.03
C LEU A 85 -16.45 -39.88 26.38
N GLU A 86 -17.78 -40.04 26.46
CA GLU A 86 -18.48 -40.63 27.61
C GLU A 86 -18.11 -42.12 27.79
N LEU A 87 -17.90 -42.84 26.69
CA LEU A 87 -17.53 -44.26 26.70
C LEU A 87 -16.03 -44.49 26.89
N ASP A 88 -15.20 -43.65 26.27
CA ASP A 88 -13.75 -43.71 26.33
C ASP A 88 -13.14 -42.30 26.33
N GLN A 89 -12.66 -41.86 27.50
CA GLN A 89 -12.05 -40.55 27.67
C GLN A 89 -10.64 -40.44 27.04
N ASP A 90 -10.00 -41.57 26.77
CA ASP A 90 -8.66 -41.64 26.18
C ASP A 90 -8.71 -41.70 24.64
N TYR A 91 -9.90 -41.58 24.04
CA TYR A 91 -10.12 -41.56 22.59
C TYR A 91 -9.67 -40.22 21.98
N TYR A 92 -8.36 -40.06 21.84
CA TYR A 92 -7.72 -38.81 21.41
C TYR A 92 -8.22 -38.28 20.05
N ASP A 93 -8.55 -39.16 19.10
CA ASP A 93 -9.11 -38.74 17.81
C ASP A 93 -10.49 -38.08 17.96
N ALA A 94 -11.30 -38.52 18.94
CA ALA A 94 -12.60 -37.91 19.20
C ALA A 94 -12.45 -36.49 19.79
N TRP A 95 -11.46 -36.29 20.68
CA TRP A 95 -11.08 -34.94 21.13
C TRP A 95 -10.64 -34.06 19.96
N TYR A 96 -9.80 -34.59 19.06
CA TYR A 96 -9.32 -33.85 17.90
C TYR A 96 -10.45 -33.43 16.95
N PHE A 97 -11.31 -34.36 16.51
CA PHE A 97 -12.43 -34.06 15.63
C PHE A 97 -13.48 -33.14 16.27
N LYS A 98 -13.63 -33.21 17.60
CA LYS A 98 -14.47 -32.25 18.33
C LYS A 98 -13.85 -30.85 18.28
N GLY A 99 -12.54 -30.74 18.44
CA GLY A 99 -11.79 -29.50 18.27
C GLY A 99 -11.93 -28.91 16.85
N LEU A 100 -11.77 -29.72 15.81
CA LEU A 100 -11.97 -29.30 14.42
C LEU A 100 -13.40 -28.79 14.16
N SER A 101 -14.40 -29.49 14.70
CA SER A 101 -15.81 -29.09 14.58
C SER A 101 -16.06 -27.71 15.22
N LEU A 102 -15.50 -27.48 16.42
CA LEU A 102 -15.60 -26.19 17.12
C LEU A 102 -14.87 -25.07 16.37
N GLU A 103 -13.70 -25.37 15.80
CA GLU A 103 -12.93 -24.41 15.00
C GLU A 103 -13.72 -23.95 13.76
N LEU A 104 -14.37 -24.86 13.04
CA LEU A 104 -15.21 -24.53 11.88
C LEU A 104 -16.49 -23.76 12.26
N LEU A 105 -16.92 -23.84 13.52
CA LEU A 105 -17.99 -23.01 14.08
C LEU A 105 -17.48 -21.65 14.61
N GLY A 106 -16.16 -21.40 14.63
CA GLY A 106 -15.54 -20.18 15.13
C GLY A 106 -15.32 -20.14 16.64
N GLU A 107 -15.54 -21.25 17.35
CA GLU A 107 -15.38 -21.38 18.82
C GLU A 107 -13.92 -21.74 19.16
N TYR A 108 -13.00 -20.81 18.89
CA TYR A 108 -11.56 -21.06 18.93
C TYR A 108 -11.02 -21.42 20.33
N ASP A 109 -11.52 -20.80 21.40
CA ASP A 109 -11.07 -21.07 22.77
C ASP A 109 -11.44 -22.50 23.21
N GLU A 110 -12.63 -22.96 22.82
CA GLU A 110 -13.13 -24.31 23.06
C GLU A 110 -12.35 -25.32 22.23
N ALA A 111 -12.09 -25.03 20.95
CA ALA A 111 -11.27 -25.87 20.08
C ALA A 111 -9.87 -26.11 20.67
N LEU A 112 -9.22 -25.04 21.15
CA LEU A 112 -7.91 -25.12 21.80
C LEU A 112 -7.92 -26.01 23.06
N LYS A 113 -9.00 -26.00 23.85
CA LYS A 113 -9.15 -26.91 25.00
C LYS A 113 -9.17 -28.37 24.54
N MET A 114 -9.90 -28.67 23.46
CA MET A 114 -9.99 -30.03 22.93
C MET A 114 -8.65 -30.51 22.36
N TYR A 115 -7.94 -29.66 21.60
CA TYR A 115 -6.60 -29.97 21.10
C TYR A 115 -5.59 -30.18 22.22
N ASN A 116 -5.69 -29.43 23.32
CA ASN A 116 -4.83 -29.66 24.49
C ASN A 116 -5.06 -31.04 25.10
N HIS A 117 -6.31 -31.47 25.27
CA HIS A 117 -6.60 -32.82 25.76
C HIS A 117 -6.11 -33.91 24.80
N ALA A 118 -6.31 -33.74 23.49
CA ALA A 118 -5.77 -34.68 22.49
C ALA A 118 -4.23 -34.78 22.59
N LEU A 119 -3.54 -33.64 22.80
CA LEU A 119 -2.08 -33.59 22.99
C LEU A 119 -1.62 -34.11 24.35
N GLU A 120 -2.44 -34.07 25.40
CA GLU A 120 -2.12 -34.72 26.68
C GLU A 120 -2.03 -36.25 26.52
N LEU A 121 -2.91 -36.81 25.68
CA LEU A 121 -2.97 -38.24 25.36
C LEU A 121 -1.91 -38.64 24.31
N LYS A 122 -1.67 -37.77 23.31
CA LYS A 122 -0.71 -38.01 22.21
C LYS A 122 0.15 -36.76 21.94
N PRO A 123 1.25 -36.56 22.70
CA PRO A 123 1.99 -35.28 22.74
C PRO A 123 2.71 -34.84 21.45
N ASP A 124 3.05 -35.79 20.58
CA ASP A 124 3.86 -35.56 19.38
C ASP A 124 3.07 -35.77 18.08
N GLU A 125 1.73 -35.78 18.15
CA GLU A 125 0.88 -35.91 16.96
C GLU A 125 0.90 -34.63 16.12
N SER A 126 1.36 -34.74 14.88
CA SER A 126 1.62 -33.59 14.01
C SER A 126 0.35 -32.81 13.70
N GLU A 127 -0.76 -33.49 13.38
CA GLU A 127 -2.03 -32.85 13.03
C GLU A 127 -2.56 -31.98 14.18
N PHE A 128 -2.41 -32.43 15.42
CA PHE A 128 -2.91 -31.74 16.61
C PHE A 128 -2.06 -30.50 16.90
N LEU A 129 -0.73 -30.64 16.75
CA LEU A 129 0.22 -29.54 16.90
C LEU A 129 0.00 -28.46 15.83
N ILE A 130 -0.22 -28.85 14.57
CA ILE A 130 -0.47 -27.92 13.46
C ILE A 130 -1.80 -27.18 13.67
N SER A 131 -2.89 -27.89 13.98
CA SER A 131 -4.21 -27.30 14.18
C SER A 131 -4.21 -26.30 15.34
N LYS A 132 -3.58 -26.68 16.48
CA LYS A 132 -3.36 -25.77 17.61
C LYS A 132 -2.47 -24.58 17.23
N GLY A 133 -1.41 -24.83 16.48
CA GLY A 133 -0.47 -23.81 16.01
C GLY A 133 -1.15 -22.76 15.15
N ARG A 134 -2.02 -23.18 14.22
CA ARG A 134 -2.79 -22.30 13.33
C ARG A 134 -3.64 -21.31 14.13
N ILE A 135 -4.50 -21.80 15.03
CA ILE A 135 -5.35 -20.94 15.86
C ILE A 135 -4.51 -19.99 16.72
N ILE A 136 -3.44 -20.49 17.37
CA ILE A 136 -2.56 -19.65 18.20
C ILE A 136 -1.91 -18.54 17.37
N GLY A 137 -1.49 -18.83 16.12
CA GLY A 137 -0.95 -17.86 15.19
C GLY A 137 -1.96 -16.76 14.83
N GLU A 138 -3.20 -17.15 14.53
CA GLU A 138 -4.30 -16.22 14.21
C GLU A 138 -4.67 -15.32 15.39
N THR A 139 -4.56 -15.80 16.63
CA THR A 139 -4.73 -14.98 17.85
C THR A 139 -3.54 -14.03 18.13
N GLY A 140 -2.55 -13.97 17.23
CA GLY A 140 -1.40 -13.05 17.31
C GLY A 140 -0.21 -13.58 18.13
N LYS A 141 -0.27 -14.80 18.66
CA LYS A 141 0.83 -15.43 19.43
C LYS A 141 1.79 -16.16 18.49
N ILE A 142 2.38 -15.41 17.57
CA ILE A 142 3.14 -15.96 16.44
C ILE A 142 4.33 -16.82 16.91
N ASP A 143 5.07 -16.39 17.93
CA ASP A 143 6.21 -17.16 18.46
C ASP A 143 5.81 -18.54 19.01
N GLU A 144 4.66 -18.61 19.70
CA GLU A 144 4.14 -19.86 20.25
C GLU A 144 3.69 -20.81 19.12
N SER A 145 3.08 -20.27 18.06
CA SER A 145 2.70 -21.07 16.88
C SER A 145 3.92 -21.69 16.18
N ILE A 146 5.01 -20.94 16.01
CA ILE A 146 6.25 -21.43 15.37
C ILE A 146 6.83 -22.59 16.17
N ILE A 147 6.81 -22.52 17.51
CA ILE A 147 7.27 -23.61 18.38
C ILE A 147 6.44 -24.88 18.17
N LEU A 148 5.13 -24.76 17.93
CA LEU A 148 4.26 -25.91 17.68
C LEU A 148 4.54 -26.53 16.30
N PHE A 149 4.70 -25.71 15.26
CA PHE A 149 5.10 -26.21 13.95
C PHE A 149 6.49 -26.86 13.98
N ASP A 150 7.45 -26.29 14.72
CA ASP A 150 8.77 -26.90 14.93
C ASP A 150 8.69 -28.25 15.63
N LYS A 151 7.72 -28.46 16.52
CA LYS A 151 7.49 -29.78 17.13
C LYS A 151 6.92 -30.77 16.11
N ALA A 152 5.92 -30.37 15.32
CA ALA A 152 5.36 -31.23 14.26
C ALA A 152 6.45 -31.66 13.25
N LEU A 153 7.30 -30.71 12.86
CA LEU A 153 8.41 -30.94 11.91
C LEU A 153 9.55 -31.80 12.47
N LYS A 154 9.61 -32.07 13.78
CA LYS A 154 10.57 -33.05 14.32
C LYS A 154 10.20 -34.47 13.97
N SER A 155 8.89 -34.77 14.00
CA SER A 155 8.36 -36.10 13.69
C SER A 155 8.30 -36.32 12.18
N ASP A 156 7.93 -35.28 11.42
CA ASP A 156 7.86 -35.30 9.97
C ASP A 156 8.44 -34.00 9.37
N PRO A 157 9.74 -33.97 9.04
CA PRO A 157 10.41 -32.78 8.49
C PRO A 157 9.93 -32.34 7.10
N GLU A 158 9.21 -33.20 6.38
CA GLU A 158 8.69 -32.93 5.04
C GLU A 158 7.19 -32.60 5.05
N ASN A 159 6.57 -32.50 6.23
CA ASN A 159 5.16 -32.11 6.38
C ASN A 159 4.92 -30.70 5.79
N THR A 160 4.30 -30.66 4.60
CA THR A 160 4.13 -29.41 3.84
C THR A 160 3.18 -28.44 4.52
N ASP A 161 2.18 -28.93 5.25
CA ASP A 161 1.23 -28.11 5.99
C ASP A 161 1.88 -27.38 7.19
N ALA A 162 2.67 -28.10 7.99
CA ALA A 162 3.47 -27.50 9.06
C ALA A 162 4.50 -26.49 8.52
N LEU A 163 5.17 -26.81 7.41
CA LEU A 163 6.10 -25.89 6.74
C LEU A 163 5.37 -24.63 6.25
N PHE A 164 4.19 -24.78 5.65
CA PHE A 164 3.39 -23.67 5.11
C PHE A 164 2.97 -22.71 6.20
N HIS A 165 2.35 -23.23 7.26
CA HIS A 165 1.91 -22.40 8.37
C HIS A 165 3.08 -21.75 9.12
N LYS A 166 4.20 -22.45 9.28
CA LYS A 166 5.43 -21.87 9.84
C LYS A 166 5.99 -20.76 8.96
N ALA A 167 6.02 -20.93 7.64
CA ALA A 167 6.50 -19.93 6.70
C ALA A 167 5.64 -18.66 6.75
N ASN A 168 4.31 -18.81 6.78
CA ASN A 168 3.38 -17.69 6.96
C ASN A 168 3.59 -16.96 8.30
N ALA A 169 3.74 -17.69 9.40
CA ALA A 169 4.04 -17.12 10.71
C ALA A 169 5.36 -16.31 10.70
N ILE A 170 6.42 -16.86 10.09
CA ILE A 170 7.72 -16.20 9.95
C ILE A 170 7.64 -14.95 9.06
N ASN A 171 6.87 -15.01 7.97
CA ASN A 171 6.60 -13.85 7.11
C ASN A 171 5.88 -12.74 7.89
N GLY A 172 4.86 -13.09 8.68
CA GLY A 172 4.14 -12.17 9.55
C GLY A 172 5.01 -11.48 10.61
N LYS A 173 6.11 -12.11 11.04
CA LYS A 173 7.13 -11.49 11.90
C LYS A 173 8.07 -10.53 11.18
N GLY A 174 7.94 -10.38 9.87
CA GLY A 174 8.80 -9.53 9.05
C GLY A 174 10.14 -10.17 8.69
N ASN A 175 10.20 -11.50 8.58
CA ASN A 175 11.35 -12.22 8.03
C ASN A 175 10.98 -12.94 6.71
N PRO A 176 10.75 -12.18 5.62
CA PRO A 176 10.33 -12.74 4.34
C PRO A 176 11.38 -13.65 3.70
N GLU A 177 12.68 -13.45 3.99
CA GLU A 177 13.76 -14.27 3.43
C GLU A 177 13.67 -15.72 3.94
N LEU A 178 13.53 -15.91 5.25
CA LEU A 178 13.37 -17.25 5.83
C LEU A 178 12.04 -17.89 5.43
N ALA A 179 10.98 -17.10 5.28
CA ALA A 179 9.70 -17.59 4.79
C ALA A 179 9.83 -18.15 3.35
N LEU A 180 10.52 -17.42 2.46
CA LEU A 180 10.79 -17.88 1.09
C LEU A 180 11.62 -19.17 1.05
N GLU A 181 12.60 -19.33 1.94
CA GLU A 181 13.38 -20.58 2.04
C GLU A 181 12.48 -21.79 2.33
N LEU A 182 11.53 -21.64 3.27
CA LEU A 182 10.56 -22.68 3.63
C LEU A 182 9.54 -22.90 2.50
N PHE A 183 9.02 -21.86 1.88
CA PHE A 183 8.13 -22.01 0.73
C PHE A 183 8.82 -22.72 -0.45
N HIS A 184 10.10 -22.42 -0.71
CA HIS A 184 10.88 -23.15 -1.70
C HIS A 184 11.18 -24.59 -1.29
N GLN A 185 11.21 -24.92 0.00
CA GLN A 185 11.24 -26.30 0.47
C GLN A 185 9.94 -27.01 0.12
N ILE A 186 8.80 -26.40 0.39
CA ILE A 186 7.49 -26.98 0.05
C ILE A 186 7.38 -27.23 -1.45
N VAL A 187 7.74 -26.24 -2.29
CA VAL A 187 7.72 -26.40 -3.76
C VAL A 187 8.65 -27.52 -4.27
N ARG A 188 9.71 -27.87 -3.53
CA ARG A 188 10.55 -29.04 -3.90
C ARG A 188 9.86 -30.37 -3.60
N ILE A 189 8.98 -30.41 -2.60
CA ILE A 189 8.23 -31.59 -2.17
C ILE A 189 6.94 -31.72 -3.00
N GLU A 190 6.17 -30.63 -3.08
CA GLU A 190 4.87 -30.52 -3.78
C GLU A 190 4.91 -29.31 -4.75
N PRO A 191 5.37 -29.51 -6.00
CA PRO A 191 5.54 -28.42 -6.96
C PRO A 191 4.24 -27.75 -7.43
N ASP A 192 3.10 -28.41 -7.23
CA ASP A 192 1.75 -27.99 -7.61
C ASP A 192 0.93 -27.41 -6.45
N TYR A 193 1.55 -27.19 -5.28
CA TYR A 193 0.90 -26.50 -4.16
C TYR A 193 0.66 -25.02 -4.51
N GLU A 194 -0.56 -24.71 -4.95
CA GLU A 194 -0.97 -23.42 -5.50
C GLU A 194 -0.81 -22.26 -4.51
N ASP A 195 -1.25 -22.42 -3.26
CA ASP A 195 -1.19 -21.36 -2.24
C ASP A 195 0.25 -20.92 -1.90
N VAL A 196 1.21 -21.85 -1.99
CA VAL A 196 2.62 -21.54 -1.79
C VAL A 196 3.15 -20.63 -2.90
N TRP A 197 2.72 -20.85 -4.15
CA TRP A 197 3.11 -19.99 -5.26
C TRP A 197 2.49 -18.59 -5.16
N LEU A 198 1.28 -18.48 -4.61
CA LEU A 198 0.68 -17.19 -4.27
C LEU A 198 1.55 -16.44 -3.27
N GLU A 199 1.92 -17.08 -2.15
CA GLU A 199 2.73 -16.45 -1.10
C GLU A 199 4.12 -16.03 -1.61
N ILE A 200 4.82 -16.90 -2.36
CA ILE A 200 6.11 -16.56 -3.00
C ILE A 200 5.93 -15.33 -3.91
N GLY A 201 4.85 -15.30 -4.70
CA GLY A 201 4.54 -14.19 -5.60
C GLY A 201 4.32 -12.87 -4.86
N LEU A 202 3.50 -12.89 -3.82
CA LEU A 202 3.16 -11.72 -3.01
C LEU A 202 4.34 -11.19 -2.19
N ILE A 203 5.20 -12.06 -1.67
CA ILE A 203 6.43 -11.65 -0.97
C ILE A 203 7.38 -10.96 -1.94
N ASN A 204 7.60 -11.55 -3.13
CA ASN A 204 8.49 -10.97 -4.13
C ASN A 204 7.97 -9.63 -4.67
N ASP A 205 6.65 -9.46 -4.85
CA ASP A 205 6.07 -8.16 -5.23
C ASP A 205 6.36 -7.10 -4.16
N ARG A 206 6.10 -7.41 -2.88
CA ARG A 206 6.38 -6.52 -1.75
C ARG A 206 7.87 -6.12 -1.65
N GLN A 207 8.79 -7.03 -1.99
CA GLN A 207 10.23 -6.75 -2.05
C GLN A 207 10.67 -6.00 -3.33
N GLY A 208 9.77 -5.81 -4.31
CA GLY A 208 10.08 -5.19 -5.59
C GLY A 208 10.73 -6.12 -6.62
N ASN A 209 10.79 -7.42 -6.34
CA ASN A 209 11.30 -8.49 -7.20
C ASN A 209 10.25 -8.90 -8.24
N LYS A 210 9.91 -7.96 -9.13
CA LYS A 210 8.77 -8.06 -10.07
C LYS A 210 8.86 -9.26 -11.03
N LYS A 211 10.07 -9.73 -11.36
CA LYS A 211 10.25 -10.84 -12.31
C LYS A 211 9.96 -12.18 -11.65
N GLU A 212 10.40 -12.33 -10.42
CA GLU A 212 10.20 -13.48 -9.55
C GLU A 212 8.72 -13.60 -9.16
N ALA A 213 8.09 -12.47 -8.79
CA ALA A 213 6.65 -12.40 -8.58
C ALA A 213 5.87 -12.83 -9.83
N LEU A 214 6.22 -12.27 -11.01
CA LEU A 214 5.62 -12.65 -12.29
C LEU A 214 5.78 -14.14 -12.61
N SER A 215 6.93 -14.74 -12.27
CA SER A 215 7.17 -16.16 -12.47
C SER A 215 6.26 -17.03 -11.61
N SER A 216 6.03 -16.61 -10.36
CA SER A 216 5.19 -17.33 -9.40
C SER A 216 3.72 -17.32 -9.84
N PHE A 217 3.19 -16.15 -10.24
CA PHE A 217 1.81 -16.07 -10.76
C PHE A 217 1.62 -16.81 -12.09
N LYS A 218 2.66 -16.90 -12.93
CA LYS A 218 2.62 -17.78 -14.11
C LYS A 218 2.53 -19.24 -13.71
N LYS A 219 3.24 -19.65 -12.66
CA LYS A 219 3.21 -21.03 -12.19
C LYS A 219 1.83 -21.41 -11.64
N MET A 220 1.17 -20.51 -10.92
CA MET A 220 -0.23 -20.69 -10.52
C MET A 220 -1.14 -20.91 -11.73
N ILE A 221 -0.99 -20.13 -12.81
CA ILE A 221 -1.79 -20.29 -14.04
C ILE A 221 -1.49 -21.63 -14.74
N GLU A 222 -0.25 -22.13 -14.68
CA GLU A 222 0.09 -23.45 -15.21
C GLU A 222 -0.58 -24.59 -14.42
N ILE A 223 -0.68 -24.45 -13.10
CA ILE A 223 -1.34 -25.40 -12.19
C ILE A 223 -2.86 -25.34 -12.40
N ASN A 224 -3.43 -24.14 -12.35
CA ASN A 224 -4.85 -23.88 -12.47
C ASN A 224 -5.14 -22.68 -13.39
N PRO A 225 -5.45 -22.92 -14.67
CA PRO A 225 -5.76 -21.87 -15.63
C PRO A 225 -7.05 -21.08 -15.33
N GLU A 226 -7.93 -21.62 -14.48
CA GLU A 226 -9.21 -21.00 -14.07
C GLU A 226 -9.08 -20.25 -12.73
N ASN A 227 -7.86 -20.00 -12.25
CA ASN A 227 -7.63 -19.14 -11.09
C ASN A 227 -7.61 -17.65 -11.50
N ASP A 228 -8.65 -16.90 -11.13
CA ASP A 228 -8.77 -15.47 -11.44
C ASP A 228 -7.74 -14.59 -10.72
N LEU A 229 -7.40 -14.92 -9.46
CA LEU A 229 -6.40 -14.21 -8.66
C LEU A 229 -5.00 -14.28 -9.30
N ALA A 230 -4.63 -15.43 -9.87
CA ALA A 230 -3.36 -15.61 -10.56
C ALA A 230 -3.27 -14.74 -11.82
N TRP A 231 -4.33 -14.69 -12.63
CA TRP A 231 -4.42 -13.80 -13.80
C TRP A 231 -4.38 -12.32 -13.39
N TYR A 232 -5.10 -11.94 -12.33
CA TYR A 232 -5.11 -10.58 -11.81
C TYR A 232 -3.69 -10.15 -11.39
N ASN A 233 -3.03 -10.91 -10.52
CA ASN A 233 -1.70 -10.59 -10.02
C ASN A 233 -0.63 -10.59 -11.12
N GLN A 234 -0.72 -11.50 -12.10
CA GLN A 234 0.12 -11.45 -13.29
C GLN A 234 -0.08 -10.13 -14.07
N GLY A 235 -1.33 -9.67 -14.20
CA GLY A 235 -1.68 -8.40 -14.84
C GLY A 235 -1.08 -7.19 -14.12
N VAL A 236 -1.14 -7.17 -12.78
CA VAL A 236 -0.50 -6.14 -11.95
C VAL A 236 1.01 -6.10 -12.22
N MET A 237 1.68 -7.24 -12.20
CA MET A 237 3.13 -7.32 -12.44
C MET A 237 3.50 -6.82 -13.85
N LEU A 238 2.74 -7.22 -14.87
CA LEU A 238 2.96 -6.80 -16.25
C LEU A 238 2.76 -5.28 -16.43
N ARG A 239 1.76 -4.69 -15.77
CA ARG A 239 1.56 -3.23 -15.77
C ARG A 239 2.76 -2.52 -15.13
N GLN A 240 3.21 -2.98 -13.97
CA GLN A 240 4.38 -2.42 -13.29
C GLN A 240 5.68 -2.57 -14.10
N LEU A 241 5.80 -3.61 -14.92
CA LEU A 241 6.90 -3.83 -15.88
C LEU A 241 6.73 -3.05 -17.20
N LYS A 242 5.77 -2.11 -17.27
CA LYS A 242 5.46 -1.28 -18.44
C LYS A 242 5.06 -2.09 -19.68
N LYS A 243 4.32 -3.19 -19.47
CA LYS A 243 3.72 -4.03 -20.52
C LYS A 243 2.18 -3.93 -20.50
N PRO A 244 1.61 -2.74 -20.76
CA PRO A 244 0.17 -2.50 -20.57
C PRO A 244 -0.72 -3.38 -21.45
N GLN A 245 -0.29 -3.75 -22.66
CA GLN A 245 -1.08 -4.64 -23.53
C GLN A 245 -1.15 -6.08 -23.02
N GLU A 246 -0.08 -6.60 -22.43
CA GLU A 246 -0.08 -7.93 -21.81
C GLU A 246 -0.92 -7.91 -20.53
N ALA A 247 -0.78 -6.87 -19.70
CA ALA A 247 -1.58 -6.67 -18.50
C ALA A 247 -3.09 -6.63 -18.81
N LEU A 248 -3.49 -5.91 -19.87
CA LEU A 248 -4.88 -5.83 -20.30
C LEU A 248 -5.46 -7.20 -20.67
N LYS A 249 -4.66 -8.10 -21.26
CA LYS A 249 -5.09 -9.47 -21.57
C LYS A 249 -5.31 -10.28 -20.29
N CYS A 250 -4.41 -10.16 -19.31
CA CYS A 250 -4.51 -10.84 -18.02
C CYS A 250 -5.75 -10.37 -17.24
N PHE A 251 -5.98 -9.05 -17.11
CA PHE A 251 -7.21 -8.54 -16.50
C PHE A 251 -8.47 -8.99 -17.24
N GLY A 252 -8.41 -9.07 -18.58
CA GLY A 252 -9.49 -9.62 -19.39
C GLY A 252 -9.79 -11.11 -19.12
N LYS A 253 -8.79 -11.89 -18.72
CA LYS A 253 -8.95 -13.30 -18.31
C LYS A 253 -9.54 -13.40 -16.90
N ALA A 254 -8.99 -12.65 -15.94
CA ALA A 254 -9.49 -12.61 -14.57
C ALA A 254 -10.99 -12.29 -14.53
N ILE A 255 -11.44 -11.21 -15.18
CA ILE A 255 -12.87 -10.83 -15.22
C ILE A 255 -13.75 -11.78 -16.03
N LYS A 256 -13.17 -12.64 -16.87
CA LYS A 256 -13.95 -13.66 -17.59
C LYS A 256 -14.27 -14.83 -16.68
N ILE A 257 -13.33 -15.20 -15.81
CA ILE A 257 -13.47 -16.25 -14.80
C ILE A 257 -14.36 -15.75 -13.67
N PHE A 258 -14.07 -14.57 -13.12
CA PHE A 258 -14.85 -13.92 -12.07
C PHE A 258 -15.35 -12.52 -12.53
N PRO A 259 -16.58 -12.43 -13.09
CA PRO A 259 -17.11 -11.17 -13.62
C PRO A 259 -17.29 -10.03 -12.62
N ASP A 260 -17.52 -10.36 -11.33
CA ASP A 260 -17.73 -9.39 -10.25
C ASP A 260 -16.40 -8.98 -9.57
N TYR A 261 -15.24 -9.21 -10.21
CA TYR A 261 -13.93 -8.80 -9.69
C TYR A 261 -13.70 -7.28 -9.84
N ALA A 262 -14.06 -6.51 -8.81
CA ALA A 262 -13.99 -5.05 -8.80
C ALA A 262 -12.58 -4.49 -9.14
N ASP A 263 -11.53 -4.95 -8.43
CA ASP A 263 -10.16 -4.47 -8.64
C ASP A 263 -9.65 -4.70 -10.07
N ALA A 264 -9.97 -5.87 -10.65
CA ALA A 264 -9.59 -6.19 -12.01
C ALA A 264 -10.25 -5.24 -13.03
N TRP A 265 -11.51 -4.85 -12.81
CA TRP A 265 -12.19 -3.83 -13.63
C TRP A 265 -11.57 -2.44 -13.48
N TYR A 266 -11.26 -2.03 -12.26
CA TYR A 266 -10.63 -0.75 -11.98
C TYR A 266 -9.23 -0.64 -12.62
N LEU A 267 -8.37 -1.63 -12.41
CA LEU A 267 -7.03 -1.65 -13.00
C LEU A 267 -7.07 -1.80 -14.52
N LYS A 268 -8.04 -2.52 -15.07
CA LYS A 268 -8.29 -2.53 -16.51
C LYS A 268 -8.64 -1.14 -17.04
N GLY A 269 -9.50 -0.39 -16.33
CA GLY A 269 -9.79 1.01 -16.65
C GLY A 269 -8.55 1.89 -16.66
N ASN A 270 -7.70 1.76 -15.64
CA ASN A 270 -6.43 2.51 -15.53
C ASN A 270 -5.49 2.21 -16.71
N VAL A 271 -5.32 0.94 -17.08
CA VAL A 271 -4.48 0.55 -18.23
C VAL A 271 -5.07 1.05 -19.54
N LEU A 272 -6.39 1.03 -19.72
CA LEU A 272 -7.04 1.56 -20.92
C LEU A 272 -6.87 3.07 -21.05
N HIS A 273 -6.96 3.79 -19.93
CA HIS A 273 -6.70 5.23 -19.87
C HIS A 273 -5.23 5.55 -20.18
N GLU A 274 -4.27 4.80 -19.63
CA GLU A 274 -2.84 4.92 -19.96
C GLU A 274 -2.55 4.71 -21.46
N LEU A 275 -3.37 3.90 -22.14
CA LEU A 275 -3.30 3.64 -23.58
C LEU A 275 -4.07 4.66 -24.45
N ASN A 276 -4.63 5.72 -23.85
CA ASN A 276 -5.51 6.71 -24.49
C ASN A 276 -6.76 6.09 -25.15
N LEU A 277 -7.29 5.00 -24.59
CA LEU A 277 -8.53 4.36 -25.04
C LEU A 277 -9.70 4.77 -24.15
N GLU A 278 -10.00 6.07 -24.16
CA GLU A 278 -10.88 6.74 -23.18
C GLU A 278 -12.29 6.13 -23.10
N GLU A 279 -12.92 5.84 -24.23
CA GLU A 279 -14.26 5.23 -24.26
C GLU A 279 -14.29 3.88 -23.54
N LYS A 280 -13.29 3.02 -23.81
CA LYS A 280 -13.17 1.71 -23.18
C LYS A 280 -12.78 1.80 -21.70
N ALA A 281 -11.99 2.81 -21.34
CA ALA A 281 -11.65 3.08 -19.95
C ALA A 281 -12.93 3.43 -19.17
N ILE A 282 -13.76 4.33 -19.70
CA ILE A 282 -15.06 4.70 -19.14
C ILE A 282 -15.98 3.47 -18.99
N GLU A 283 -16.05 2.58 -19.98
CA GLU A 283 -16.83 1.33 -19.88
C GLU A 283 -16.34 0.43 -18.74
N ALA A 284 -15.02 0.24 -18.60
CA ALA A 284 -14.45 -0.59 -17.54
C ALA A 284 -14.69 0.02 -16.15
N TYR A 285 -14.55 1.34 -16.04
CA TYR A 285 -14.85 2.11 -14.85
C TYR A 285 -16.32 2.08 -14.44
N GLN A 286 -17.24 2.11 -15.41
CA GLN A 286 -18.68 1.92 -15.15
C GLN A 286 -18.95 0.55 -14.54
N ARG A 287 -18.33 -0.52 -15.04
CA ARG A 287 -18.45 -1.86 -14.47
C ARG A 287 -17.91 -1.96 -13.05
N PHE A 288 -16.74 -1.38 -12.78
CA PHE A 288 -16.20 -1.29 -11.42
C PHE A 288 -17.21 -0.65 -10.46
N VAL A 289 -17.76 0.50 -10.84
CA VAL A 289 -18.75 1.23 -10.03
C VAL A 289 -20.02 0.39 -9.82
N GLU A 290 -20.55 -0.24 -10.87
CA GLU A 290 -21.74 -1.10 -10.77
C GLU A 290 -21.53 -2.24 -9.76
N ILE A 291 -20.37 -2.89 -9.79
CA ILE A 291 -20.03 -4.00 -8.89
C ILE A 291 -19.93 -3.52 -7.44
N VAL A 292 -19.21 -2.43 -7.19
CA VAL A 292 -19.04 -1.86 -5.85
C VAL A 292 -20.39 -1.50 -5.23
N GLU A 293 -21.30 -0.93 -6.01
CA GLU A 293 -22.64 -0.56 -5.52
C GLU A 293 -23.56 -1.76 -5.34
N LYS A 294 -23.52 -2.72 -6.27
CA LYS A 294 -24.32 -3.96 -6.21
C LYS A 294 -23.96 -4.80 -4.98
N ASN A 295 -22.67 -4.90 -4.67
CA ASN A 295 -22.13 -5.78 -3.63
C ASN A 295 -21.82 -5.03 -2.31
N ASP A 296 -22.12 -3.73 -2.24
CA ASP A 296 -21.87 -2.85 -1.09
C ASP A 296 -20.43 -2.87 -0.55
N ILE A 297 -19.44 -2.95 -1.43
CA ILE A 297 -18.00 -3.09 -1.07
C ILE A 297 -17.52 -1.80 -0.38
N SER A 298 -17.39 -1.82 0.94
CA SER A 298 -17.16 -0.62 1.76
C SER A 298 -15.85 0.10 1.47
N GLU A 299 -14.78 -0.66 1.24
CA GLU A 299 -13.42 -0.15 1.04
C GLU A 299 -13.31 0.65 -0.28
N ASP A 300 -14.10 0.30 -1.29
CA ASP A 300 -14.07 0.90 -2.61
C ASP A 300 -15.11 2.00 -2.86
N LYS A 301 -16.02 2.27 -1.90
CA LYS A 301 -17.08 3.29 -2.06
C LYS A 301 -16.52 4.65 -2.43
N LEU A 302 -15.39 5.03 -1.83
CA LEU A 302 -14.73 6.28 -2.13
C LEU A 302 -14.20 6.28 -3.56
N THR A 303 -13.43 5.26 -3.93
CA THR A 303 -12.87 5.08 -5.29
C THR A 303 -13.98 5.08 -6.35
N ALA A 304 -15.07 4.36 -6.14
CA ALA A 304 -16.22 4.32 -7.05
C ALA A 304 -16.86 5.69 -7.24
N LYS A 305 -16.98 6.50 -6.18
CA LYS A 305 -17.50 7.85 -6.28
C LYS A 305 -16.61 8.77 -7.12
N ARG A 306 -15.29 8.66 -6.97
CA ARG A 306 -14.29 9.43 -7.76
C ARG A 306 -14.37 9.06 -9.23
N VAL A 307 -14.45 7.76 -9.50
CA VAL A 307 -14.62 7.22 -10.84
C VAL A 307 -15.92 7.72 -11.50
N LYS A 308 -17.04 7.78 -10.76
CA LYS A 308 -18.30 8.38 -11.25
C LYS A 308 -18.13 9.84 -11.68
N GLU A 309 -17.41 10.63 -10.89
CA GLU A 309 -17.18 12.04 -11.19
C GLU A 309 -16.31 12.21 -12.43
N TYR A 310 -15.24 11.41 -12.56
CA TYR A 310 -14.44 11.35 -13.78
C TYR A 310 -15.29 11.00 -15.02
N ILE A 311 -16.15 9.98 -14.93
CA ILE A 311 -17.07 9.61 -16.02
C ILE A 311 -17.98 10.78 -16.40
N ARG A 312 -18.49 11.55 -15.42
CA ARG A 312 -19.32 12.74 -15.65
C ARG A 312 -18.54 13.86 -16.35
N MET A 313 -17.37 14.20 -15.82
CA MET A 313 -16.51 15.26 -16.37
C MET A 313 -16.06 14.97 -17.81
N SER A 314 -15.69 13.71 -18.10
CA SER A 314 -15.30 13.30 -19.46
C SER A 314 -16.45 13.38 -20.46
N LYS A 315 -17.71 13.34 -20.01
CA LYS A 315 -18.90 13.53 -20.85
C LYS A 315 -19.27 15.01 -21.08
N GLU A 316 -18.96 15.90 -20.14
CA GLU A 316 -19.45 17.30 -20.13
C GLU A 316 -18.49 18.32 -20.78
N GLY A 317 -17.20 18.01 -20.98
CA GLY A 317 -16.30 18.78 -21.86
C GLY A 317 -15.92 20.22 -21.45
N GLU A 318 -16.27 20.72 -20.25
CA GLU A 318 -16.04 22.12 -19.87
C GLU A 318 -14.59 22.46 -19.44
N VAL A 319 -13.99 23.47 -20.08
CA VAL A 319 -12.76 24.15 -19.66
C VAL A 319 -12.99 25.67 -19.66
N VAL A 320 -12.85 26.33 -18.51
CA VAL A 320 -12.87 27.81 -18.38
C VAL A 320 -11.44 28.34 -18.40
N SER A 321 -11.21 29.44 -19.13
CA SER A 321 -9.90 30.05 -19.39
C SER A 321 -9.82 31.47 -18.81
N VAL A 322 -8.69 31.79 -18.14
CA VAL A 322 -8.25 33.17 -17.89
C VAL A 322 -6.76 33.29 -18.23
N SER A 323 -6.33 34.41 -18.83
CA SER A 323 -4.96 34.65 -19.34
C SER A 323 -4.15 35.65 -18.47
N PRO A 324 -2.79 35.63 -18.55
CA PRO A 324 -1.81 36.08 -17.52
C PRO A 324 -1.21 37.49 -17.79
N PRO A 325 -0.25 38.01 -16.96
CA PRO A 325 0.55 39.19 -17.32
C PRO A 325 1.93 38.90 -17.98
N LYS A 326 1.94 38.96 -19.31
CA LYS A 326 2.77 39.79 -20.24
C LYS A 326 4.33 39.80 -20.35
N LYS A 327 5.23 39.38 -19.43
CA LYS A 327 6.70 39.24 -19.76
C LYS A 327 7.48 38.37 -18.73
N THR A 328 8.32 37.44 -19.20
CA THR A 328 9.22 36.60 -18.38
C THR A 328 10.19 37.45 -17.55
N GLN A 329 10.36 37.14 -16.25
CA GLN A 329 11.32 37.79 -15.37
C GLN A 329 12.58 36.92 -15.17
N TYR A 330 13.66 37.56 -14.73
CA TYR A 330 14.96 36.93 -14.51
C TYR A 330 15.36 37.08 -13.05
N TRP A 331 15.73 35.97 -12.42
CA TRP A 331 16.09 35.91 -11.01
C TRP A 331 17.50 35.37 -10.81
N GLN A 332 18.09 35.74 -9.69
CA GLN A 332 19.31 35.13 -9.17
C GLN A 332 19.02 34.58 -7.79
N TRP A 333 19.26 33.28 -7.59
CA TRP A 333 19.11 32.62 -6.29
C TRP A 333 20.48 32.16 -5.77
N VAL A 334 20.75 32.37 -4.49
CA VAL A 334 21.99 31.95 -3.82
C VAL A 334 21.69 30.83 -2.83
N THR A 335 22.47 29.76 -2.88
CA THR A 335 22.27 28.55 -2.05
C THR A 335 23.60 27.94 -1.61
N LYS A 336 23.60 27.25 -0.47
CA LYS A 336 24.80 26.65 0.15
C LYS A 336 25.33 25.47 -0.65
N ALA A 337 26.67 25.36 -0.67
CA ALA A 337 27.41 24.30 -1.38
C ALA A 337 26.96 22.87 -1.01
N GLU A 338 26.58 22.62 0.25
CA GLU A 338 26.22 21.30 0.79
C GLU A 338 25.10 20.58 0.03
N TYR A 339 24.29 21.32 -0.69
CA TYR A 339 23.14 20.77 -1.41
C TYR A 339 23.38 20.57 -2.89
N PHE A 340 24.54 20.97 -3.36
CA PHE A 340 25.04 20.61 -4.68
C PHE A 340 25.93 19.38 -4.63
N LEU A 341 26.35 18.97 -3.43
CA LEU A 341 27.41 18.00 -3.23
C LEU A 341 26.90 16.80 -2.43
N GLU A 342 27.21 15.60 -2.92
CA GLU A 342 27.08 14.35 -2.15
C GLU A 342 28.04 14.35 -0.95
N ALA A 343 27.88 13.40 -0.03
CA ALA A 343 28.71 13.27 1.15
C ALA A 343 30.22 13.14 0.83
N ASP A 344 30.55 12.58 -0.33
CA ASP A 344 31.93 12.41 -0.83
C ASP A 344 32.48 13.64 -1.57
N GLY A 345 31.72 14.74 -1.63
CA GLY A 345 32.12 15.97 -2.32
C GLY A 345 31.89 15.96 -3.84
N SER A 346 31.36 14.87 -4.41
CA SER A 346 30.95 14.83 -5.81
C SER A 346 29.68 15.65 -6.05
N GLU A 347 29.50 16.20 -7.25
CA GLU A 347 28.28 16.94 -7.57
C GLU A 347 27.08 16.01 -7.69
N ARG A 348 25.98 16.37 -7.03
CA ARG A 348 24.73 15.61 -7.08
C ARG A 348 24.21 15.47 -8.51
N LYS A 349 23.66 14.30 -8.82
CA LYS A 349 23.03 14.02 -10.12
C LYS A 349 21.67 14.72 -10.28
N SER A 350 21.00 15.05 -9.17
CA SER A 350 19.73 15.78 -9.14
C SER A 350 19.80 16.90 -8.11
N LEU A 351 19.22 18.05 -8.44
CA LEU A 351 18.99 19.16 -7.49
C LEU A 351 17.66 18.97 -6.76
N ASP A 352 17.41 17.76 -6.27
CA ASP A 352 16.12 17.43 -5.67
C ASP A 352 15.96 18.16 -4.31
N PRO A 353 14.88 18.96 -4.12
CA PRO A 353 14.50 19.57 -2.85
C PRO A 353 14.64 18.70 -1.61
N ALA A 354 14.36 17.41 -1.76
CA ALA A 354 14.09 16.50 -0.65
C ALA A 354 15.35 16.00 0.08
N HIS A 355 16.55 16.34 -0.40
CA HIS A 355 17.81 15.77 0.10
C HIS A 355 18.56 16.65 1.12
N GLY A 356 17.97 17.78 1.54
CA GLY A 356 18.52 18.64 2.60
C GLY A 356 18.13 18.18 4.01
N SER A 357 19.09 18.15 4.94
CA SER A 357 18.89 17.66 6.32
C SER A 357 18.30 18.67 7.30
N GLU A 358 18.00 19.90 6.88
CA GLU A 358 17.41 20.94 7.74
C GLU A 358 15.96 21.26 7.33
N PRO A 359 14.98 21.13 8.24
CA PRO A 359 13.67 21.77 8.08
C PRO A 359 13.88 23.30 8.00
N GLY A 360 13.43 23.92 6.91
CA GLY A 360 13.73 25.33 6.59
C GLY A 360 15.01 25.54 5.77
N GLY A 361 15.66 24.44 5.36
CA GLY A 361 16.93 24.46 4.66
C GLY A 361 16.90 24.95 3.22
N TYR A 362 15.77 24.90 2.48
CA TYR A 362 15.67 25.52 1.15
C TYR A 362 14.30 25.92 0.67
N TRP A 363 14.34 26.63 -0.48
CA TRP A 363 13.26 27.19 -1.28
C TRP A 363 12.86 28.60 -0.86
N THR A 364 13.82 29.50 -0.66
CA THR A 364 13.56 30.94 -0.64
C THR A 364 13.66 31.49 -2.06
N CYS A 365 12.51 31.75 -2.68
CA CYS A 365 12.35 32.53 -3.88
C CYS A 365 11.76 33.90 -3.51
N HIS A 366 11.84 34.87 -4.40
CA HIS A 366 11.17 36.14 -4.13
C HIS A 366 9.65 35.96 -4.27
N LYS A 367 8.85 36.68 -3.46
CA LYS A 367 7.37 36.68 -3.54
C LYS A 367 6.79 37.00 -4.93
N ASP A 368 7.58 37.67 -5.75
CA ASP A 368 7.21 38.08 -7.12
C ASP A 368 7.64 37.06 -8.18
N THR A 369 8.28 35.96 -7.79
CA THR A 369 8.56 34.85 -8.71
C THR A 369 7.23 34.31 -9.24
N ARG A 370 7.15 34.18 -10.56
CA ARG A 370 6.00 33.64 -11.26
C ARG A 370 6.39 32.40 -12.06
N ILE A 371 5.39 31.59 -12.33
CA ILE A 371 5.52 30.41 -13.16
C ILE A 371 6.14 30.76 -14.52
N GLY A 372 7.16 30.00 -14.92
CA GLY A 372 7.90 30.21 -16.16
C GLY A 372 9.05 31.22 -16.08
N ASP A 373 9.23 31.94 -14.97
CA ASP A 373 10.41 32.79 -14.76
C ASP A 373 11.70 31.98 -14.78
N LEU A 374 12.78 32.60 -15.25
CA LEU A 374 14.10 31.98 -15.35
C LEU A 374 14.99 32.42 -14.20
N ILE A 375 15.76 31.48 -13.68
CA ILE A 375 16.60 31.69 -12.50
C ILE A 375 18.00 31.14 -12.77
N LEU A 376 19.03 31.94 -12.52
CA LEU A 376 20.40 31.45 -12.39
C LEU A 376 20.63 31.08 -10.92
N LEU A 377 21.23 29.91 -10.68
CA LEU A 377 21.50 29.39 -9.35
C LEU A 377 23.00 29.48 -9.05
N TYR A 378 23.32 30.26 -8.01
CA TYR A 378 24.68 30.55 -7.57
C TYR A 378 25.01 29.74 -6.32
N ARG A 379 26.11 28.98 -6.37
CA ARG A 379 26.62 28.21 -5.24
C ARG A 379 27.48 29.13 -4.38
N ALA A 380 27.18 29.21 -3.09
CA ALA A 380 27.96 29.99 -2.14
C ALA A 380 28.12 29.24 -0.82
N GLY A 381 29.34 28.89 -0.43
CA GLY A 381 29.58 28.30 0.88
C GLY A 381 30.92 27.58 0.99
N LYS A 382 31.13 26.89 2.12
CA LYS A 382 32.30 26.05 2.35
C LYS A 382 31.85 24.64 2.70
N LYS A 383 32.50 23.64 2.12
CA LYS A 383 32.34 22.22 2.50
C LYS A 383 33.73 21.59 2.52
N ASP A 384 34.07 20.90 3.60
CA ASP A 384 35.35 20.20 3.78
C ASP A 384 36.60 21.05 3.43
N GLY A 385 36.56 22.34 3.80
CA GLY A 385 37.65 23.30 3.55
C GLY A 385 37.66 23.93 2.14
N VAL A 386 36.87 23.43 1.20
CA VAL A 386 36.73 23.99 -0.16
C VAL A 386 35.65 25.06 -0.18
N THR A 387 35.96 26.20 -0.80
CA THR A 387 35.02 27.32 -0.97
C THR A 387 34.40 27.28 -2.36
N TYR A 388 33.08 27.28 -2.43
CA TYR A 388 32.31 27.28 -3.68
C TYR A 388 31.63 28.64 -3.82
N GLN A 389 31.89 29.34 -4.93
CA GLN A 389 31.39 30.68 -5.23
C GLN A 389 31.28 30.86 -6.75
N ASP A 390 30.21 30.34 -7.34
CA ASP A 390 30.07 30.27 -8.80
C ASP A 390 28.62 30.08 -9.28
N ILE A 391 28.33 30.51 -10.51
CA ILE A 391 27.04 30.22 -11.18
C ILE A 391 27.10 28.82 -11.78
N LYS A 392 26.18 27.94 -11.36
CA LYS A 392 26.23 26.52 -11.73
C LYS A 392 25.03 26.00 -12.50
N TYR A 393 23.84 26.57 -12.33
CA TYR A 393 22.64 26.08 -13.02
C TYR A 393 21.76 27.20 -13.57
N LEU A 394 21.08 26.89 -14.67
CA LEU A 394 19.87 27.57 -15.11
C LEU A 394 18.66 26.70 -14.73
N ILE A 395 17.68 27.29 -14.06
CA ILE A 395 16.43 26.64 -13.67
C ILE A 395 15.22 27.49 -14.09
N GLN A 396 14.03 26.90 -14.12
CA GLN A 396 12.76 27.58 -14.41
C GLN A 396 11.71 27.31 -13.36
N ALA A 397 11.04 28.36 -12.87
CA ALA A 397 9.90 28.27 -11.98
C ALA A 397 8.76 27.46 -12.62
N GLN A 398 8.25 26.47 -11.90
CA GLN A 398 7.11 25.63 -12.27
C GLN A 398 5.83 26.00 -11.51
N SER A 399 5.91 26.90 -10.53
CA SER A 399 4.77 27.49 -9.82
C SER A 399 4.96 29.01 -9.68
N ASP A 400 3.93 29.70 -9.17
CA ASP A 400 4.14 31.00 -8.56
C ASP A 400 4.76 30.83 -7.16
N ALA A 401 5.33 31.91 -6.63
CA ALA A 401 5.82 31.95 -5.26
C ALA A 401 4.69 31.69 -4.24
N TYR A 402 4.86 30.73 -3.33
CA TYR A 402 3.97 30.42 -2.21
C TYR A 402 4.66 30.69 -0.87
N THR A 403 3.93 31.09 0.16
CA THR A 403 4.49 31.49 1.47
C THR A 403 5.00 30.31 2.32
N ILE A 404 6.04 30.51 3.15
CA ILE A 404 6.73 29.49 3.98
C ILE A 404 6.83 29.87 5.50
N ASP A 405 7.00 31.16 5.90
CA ASP A 405 7.14 31.76 7.28
C ASP A 405 8.16 31.15 8.30
N TYR A 406 8.89 31.86 9.21
CA TYR A 406 8.82 33.20 9.85
C TYR A 406 10.21 33.89 10.05
N ASP A 407 10.31 35.18 9.75
CA ASP A 407 11.13 36.24 10.41
C ASP A 407 10.65 37.62 9.87
N GLU A 408 10.41 38.62 10.73
CA GLU A 408 10.02 39.97 10.30
C GLU A 408 11.12 40.66 9.48
N TYR A 409 12.40 40.31 9.70
CA TYR A 409 13.52 40.81 8.89
C TYR A 409 13.60 40.15 7.50
N ALA A 410 13.09 38.90 7.39
CA ALA A 410 13.02 38.14 6.14
C ALA A 410 11.92 38.62 5.18
N PHE A 411 10.88 39.29 5.71
CA PHE A 411 9.72 39.75 4.95
C PHE A 411 10.09 40.75 3.84
N GLU A 412 11.05 41.64 4.12
CA GLU A 412 11.51 42.66 3.15
C GLU A 412 12.41 42.08 2.05
N HIS A 413 12.98 40.88 2.24
CA HIS A 413 13.99 40.29 1.35
C HIS A 413 13.53 39.03 0.60
N GLY A 414 12.26 38.64 0.74
CA GLY A 414 11.66 37.51 0.01
C GLY A 414 11.99 36.13 0.59
N TRP A 415 12.45 36.02 1.83
CA TRP A 415 12.90 34.71 2.36
C TRP A 415 11.80 33.84 2.95
N GLN A 416 10.54 34.21 2.73
CA GLN A 416 9.37 33.48 3.22
C GLN A 416 8.56 32.88 2.07
N TYR A 417 9.13 32.71 0.88
CA TYR A 417 8.38 32.17 -0.24
C TYR A 417 9.15 31.05 -0.93
N GLY A 418 8.48 29.96 -1.30
CA GLY A 418 9.01 28.90 -2.15
C GLY A 418 8.33 28.89 -3.49
N CYS A 419 8.92 28.15 -4.42
CA CYS A 419 8.42 27.99 -5.76
C CYS A 419 8.94 26.67 -6.29
N ASP A 420 8.08 25.87 -6.90
CA ASP A 420 8.51 24.67 -7.62
C ASP A 420 9.45 25.09 -8.75
N TYR A 421 10.46 24.30 -9.07
CA TYR A 421 11.32 24.56 -10.22
C TYR A 421 11.75 23.31 -10.95
N LYS A 422 12.26 23.52 -12.16
CA LYS A 422 12.90 22.50 -12.97
C LYS A 422 14.31 22.93 -13.38
N PRO A 423 15.36 22.12 -13.11
CA PRO A 423 16.66 22.34 -13.71
C PRO A 423 16.58 22.26 -15.23
N LEU A 424 17.08 23.30 -15.90
CA LEU A 424 17.08 23.39 -17.36
C LEU A 424 18.44 23.06 -17.95
N PHE A 425 19.50 23.59 -17.33
CA PHE A 425 20.86 23.43 -17.82
C PHE A 425 21.85 23.47 -16.66
N LYS A 426 22.88 22.62 -16.73
CA LYS A 426 24.00 22.57 -15.80
C LYS A 426 25.24 23.09 -16.51
N PHE A 427 25.92 24.07 -15.94
CA PHE A 427 27.16 24.60 -16.49
C PHE A 427 28.34 23.76 -15.98
N ASP A 428 29.00 23.02 -16.87
CA ASP A 428 30.20 22.27 -16.51
C ASP A 428 31.36 23.23 -16.24
N ASN A 429 31.50 24.28 -17.06
CA ASN A 429 32.43 25.38 -16.85
C ASN A 429 31.69 26.57 -16.20
N SER A 430 31.64 26.56 -14.87
CA SER A 430 31.02 27.64 -14.10
C SER A 430 31.79 28.96 -14.19
N ILE A 431 31.11 30.08 -13.93
CA ILE A 431 31.75 31.39 -13.77
C ILE A 431 31.95 31.65 -12.28
N SER A 432 33.20 31.83 -11.86
CA SER A 432 33.55 32.06 -10.47
C SER A 432 33.28 33.51 -10.04
N TYR A 433 33.17 33.73 -8.72
CA TYR A 433 33.06 35.06 -8.14
C TYR A 433 34.15 36.03 -8.61
N HIS A 434 35.40 35.55 -8.65
CA HIS A 434 36.54 36.38 -9.03
C HIS A 434 36.41 36.89 -10.47
N GLU A 435 36.02 36.03 -11.40
CA GLU A 435 35.79 36.39 -12.80
C GLU A 435 34.61 37.37 -12.95
N LEU A 436 33.56 37.20 -12.13
CA LEU A 436 32.43 38.14 -12.12
C LEU A 436 32.85 39.53 -11.60
N THR A 437 33.74 39.59 -10.60
CA THR A 437 34.24 40.87 -10.06
C THR A 437 35.23 41.59 -10.97
N GLU A 438 35.90 40.87 -11.87
CA GLU A 438 36.82 41.45 -12.84
C GLU A 438 36.12 41.94 -14.12
N ASP A 439 34.88 41.51 -14.38
CA ASP A 439 34.10 42.00 -15.53
C ASP A 439 33.52 43.40 -15.24
N PRO A 440 33.97 44.46 -15.95
CA PRO A 440 33.52 45.83 -15.68
C PRO A 440 32.01 46.04 -15.91
N TYR A 441 31.35 45.21 -16.74
CA TYR A 441 29.89 45.30 -16.94
C TYR A 441 29.09 44.78 -15.75
N LEU A 442 29.74 44.09 -14.81
CA LEU A 442 29.13 43.54 -13.60
C LEU A 442 29.57 44.28 -12.33
N GLU A 443 30.38 45.35 -12.40
CA GLU A 443 30.87 46.10 -11.24
C GLU A 443 29.74 46.62 -10.31
N ASP A 444 28.60 46.98 -10.91
CA ASP A 444 27.39 47.42 -10.19
C ASP A 444 26.39 46.29 -9.92
N TRP A 445 26.71 45.05 -10.27
CA TRP A 445 25.76 43.95 -10.15
C TRP A 445 25.51 43.61 -8.68
N ASN A 446 24.24 43.73 -8.29
CA ASN A 446 23.75 43.63 -6.92
C ASN A 446 24.22 42.34 -6.22
N ALA A 447 24.37 41.25 -6.96
CA ALA A 447 24.85 39.96 -6.47
C ALA A 447 26.26 40.00 -5.89
N LEU A 448 27.14 40.86 -6.43
CA LEU A 448 28.52 41.01 -5.98
C LEU A 448 28.65 41.91 -4.75
N ARG A 449 27.60 42.67 -4.42
CA ARG A 449 27.58 43.65 -3.31
C ARG A 449 26.97 43.10 -2.02
N ILE A 450 26.30 41.96 -2.09
CA ILE A 450 25.61 41.34 -0.95
C ILE A 450 26.48 40.26 -0.30
N ARG A 451 26.30 40.04 1.00
CA ARG A 451 26.86 38.84 1.66
C ARG A 451 26.06 37.63 1.17
N PHE A 452 26.72 36.66 0.55
CA PHE A 452 26.13 35.46 -0.06
C PHE A 452 25.48 34.51 0.96
N GLN A 453 24.39 34.93 1.58
CA GLN A 453 23.62 34.16 2.56
C GLN A 453 22.16 34.08 2.12
N GLY A 454 21.80 33.06 1.35
CA GLY A 454 20.39 32.67 1.13
C GLY A 454 19.48 33.72 0.48
N ILE A 455 20.02 34.63 -0.34
CA ILE A 455 19.26 35.74 -0.93
C ILE A 455 18.77 35.38 -2.34
N ALA A 456 17.52 35.73 -2.64
CA ALA A 456 16.94 35.74 -3.98
C ALA A 456 16.56 37.18 -4.39
N PHE A 457 16.94 37.60 -5.58
CA PHE A 457 16.62 38.93 -6.08
C PHE A 457 16.46 38.94 -7.59
N ARG A 458 15.72 39.94 -8.07
CA ARG A 458 15.48 40.14 -9.49
C ARG A 458 16.75 40.66 -10.15
N THR A 459 17.07 40.10 -11.31
CA THR A 459 18.24 40.50 -12.11
C THR A 459 17.79 41.45 -13.22
N GLU A 460 18.44 42.60 -13.32
CA GLU A 460 18.23 43.53 -14.42
C GLU A 460 18.58 42.89 -15.77
N GLU A 461 17.82 43.22 -16.81
CA GLU A 461 17.98 42.62 -18.14
C GLU A 461 19.40 42.81 -18.72
N ARG A 462 20.09 43.92 -18.40
CA ARG A 462 21.47 44.17 -18.83
C ARG A 462 22.46 43.16 -18.24
N HIS A 463 22.39 42.92 -16.93
CA HIS A 463 23.28 41.99 -16.24
C HIS A 463 22.96 40.55 -16.67
N TRP A 464 21.68 40.22 -16.82
CA TRP A 464 21.27 38.92 -17.35
C TRP A 464 21.89 38.66 -18.72
N LYS A 465 21.79 39.61 -19.66
CA LYS A 465 22.38 39.46 -21.00
C LYS A 465 23.90 39.23 -20.93
N ARG A 466 24.62 40.00 -20.12
CA ARG A 466 26.08 39.85 -19.97
C ARG A 466 26.45 38.49 -19.37
N LEU A 467 25.75 38.05 -18.33
CA LEU A 467 25.94 36.72 -17.74
C LEU A 467 25.71 35.60 -18.75
N GLN A 468 24.68 35.75 -19.58
CA GLN A 468 24.39 34.79 -20.65
C GLN A 468 25.51 34.73 -21.68
N GLU A 469 26.13 35.86 -22.05
CA GLU A 469 27.31 35.87 -22.95
C GLU A 469 28.50 35.13 -22.34
N LEU A 470 28.87 35.46 -21.10
CA LEU A 470 29.97 34.79 -20.40
C LEU A 470 29.73 33.28 -20.26
N LEU A 471 28.49 32.88 -19.95
CA LEU A 471 28.11 31.47 -19.82
C LEU A 471 28.23 30.74 -21.17
N LYS A 472 27.86 31.40 -22.28
CA LYS A 472 28.00 30.85 -23.64
C LYS A 472 29.45 30.69 -24.05
N GLU A 473 30.31 31.67 -23.73
CA GLU A 473 31.74 31.62 -24.05
C GLU A 473 32.40 30.42 -23.37
N LYS A 474 32.02 30.12 -22.12
CA LYS A 474 32.55 28.99 -21.35
C LYS A 474 31.87 27.65 -21.62
N ASN A 475 30.63 27.65 -22.07
CA ASN A 475 29.83 26.45 -22.28
C ASN A 475 29.21 26.49 -23.69
N PRO A 476 29.96 26.07 -24.73
CA PRO A 476 29.48 26.15 -26.11
C PRO A 476 28.18 25.36 -26.36
N ASP A 477 27.99 24.25 -25.65
CA ASP A 477 26.79 23.41 -25.67
C ASP A 477 25.53 24.11 -25.11
N TYR A 478 25.72 25.12 -24.26
CA TYR A 478 24.64 25.98 -23.80
C TYR A 478 23.97 26.75 -24.95
N MET A 479 24.71 27.06 -26.01
CA MET A 479 24.13 27.69 -27.20
C MET A 479 23.15 26.77 -27.93
N ASP A 480 23.45 25.48 -28.01
CA ASP A 480 22.57 24.51 -28.63
C ASP A 480 21.32 24.28 -27.77
N PHE A 481 21.48 24.27 -26.44
CA PHE A 481 20.34 24.31 -25.53
C PHE A 481 19.45 25.54 -25.79
N LEU A 482 20.01 26.75 -25.84
CA LEU A 482 19.24 27.99 -26.03
C LEU A 482 18.51 28.06 -27.38
N ARG A 483 19.04 27.43 -28.43
CA ARG A 483 18.38 27.37 -29.76
C ARG A 483 17.11 26.52 -29.73
N VAL A 484 17.12 25.43 -28.97
CA VAL A 484 15.99 24.48 -28.88
C VAL A 484 15.05 24.86 -27.72
N PHE A 485 15.56 25.55 -26.70
CA PHE A 485 14.80 26.00 -25.55
C PHE A 485 13.80 27.09 -25.95
N LYS A 486 12.54 26.69 -26.02
CA LYS A 486 11.41 27.62 -26.04
C LYS A 486 10.93 27.74 -24.60
N PRO A 487 11.02 28.92 -23.95
CA PRO A 487 10.42 29.10 -22.62
C PRO A 487 8.95 28.74 -22.75
N LYS A 488 8.56 27.62 -22.12
CA LYS A 488 7.17 27.17 -22.16
C LYS A 488 6.32 28.33 -21.63
N LYS A 489 5.33 28.78 -22.42
CA LYS A 489 4.15 29.41 -21.83
C LYS A 489 3.51 28.32 -21.00
N VAL A 490 3.80 28.31 -19.71
CA VAL A 490 3.19 27.35 -18.82
C VAL A 490 1.72 27.74 -18.75
N LYS A 491 0.84 26.86 -19.24
CA LYS A 491 -0.60 27.00 -19.05
C LYS A 491 -0.83 26.83 -17.55
N GLN A 492 -1.00 27.93 -16.85
CA GLN A 492 -1.50 27.90 -15.48
C GLN A 492 -3.00 27.62 -15.56
N ILE A 493 -3.44 26.56 -14.90
CA ILE A 493 -4.85 26.34 -14.64
C ILE A 493 -4.93 26.22 -13.12
N ALA A 494 -5.71 27.14 -12.51
CA ALA A 494 -6.00 27.43 -11.09
C ALA A 494 -5.53 26.39 -10.05
N GLU A 495 -5.00 26.69 -8.85
CA GLU A 495 -4.81 27.88 -8.01
C GLU A 495 -3.82 27.44 -6.88
N SER A 496 -3.10 28.34 -6.22
CA SER A 496 -2.05 27.97 -5.25
C SER A 496 -2.53 27.12 -4.06
N GLU A 497 -1.61 26.44 -3.34
CA GLU A 497 -1.89 25.63 -2.12
C GLU A 497 -2.76 26.41 -1.13
N LYS A 498 -2.46 27.70 -0.95
CA LYS A 498 -3.26 28.62 -0.13
C LYS A 498 -4.71 28.81 -0.59
N SER A 499 -4.97 28.91 -1.90
CA SER A 499 -6.35 29.03 -2.41
C SER A 499 -7.15 27.78 -2.06
N VAL A 500 -6.51 26.62 -2.18
CA VAL A 500 -7.12 25.35 -1.82
C VAL A 500 -7.33 25.24 -0.30
N GLU A 501 -6.37 25.69 0.52
CA GLU A 501 -6.53 25.76 1.98
C GLU A 501 -7.72 26.66 2.38
N ASP A 502 -7.79 27.86 1.81
CA ASP A 502 -8.83 28.84 2.10
C ASP A 502 -10.21 28.27 1.70
N MET A 503 -10.32 27.72 0.49
CA MET A 503 -11.54 27.08 0.02
C MET A 503 -11.94 25.87 0.86
N LEU A 504 -10.99 24.99 1.17
CA LEU A 504 -11.24 23.78 1.97
C LEU A 504 -11.70 24.15 3.37
N SER A 505 -11.07 25.12 4.01
CA SER A 505 -11.41 25.53 5.36
C SER A 505 -12.74 26.27 5.46
N ASP A 506 -13.10 27.07 4.45
CA ASP A 506 -14.42 27.70 4.34
C ASP A 506 -15.53 26.67 4.04
N ASN A 507 -15.17 25.53 3.44
CA ASN A 507 -16.10 24.50 2.99
C ASN A 507 -15.79 23.11 3.59
N LEU A 508 -15.32 23.03 4.85
CA LEU A 508 -14.92 21.76 5.49
C LEU A 508 -16.00 20.66 5.45
N GLY A 509 -17.27 21.05 5.27
CA GLY A 509 -18.37 20.12 5.05
C GLY A 509 -18.17 19.16 3.87
N VAL A 510 -17.33 19.52 2.88
CA VAL A 510 -16.96 18.60 1.79
C VAL A 510 -16.27 17.33 2.30
N LEU A 511 -15.54 17.43 3.42
CA LEU A 511 -14.81 16.31 4.02
C LEU A 511 -15.74 15.25 4.64
N LYS A 512 -17.02 15.58 4.89
CA LYS A 512 -18.02 14.60 5.38
C LYS A 512 -18.17 13.41 4.44
N LYS A 513 -18.06 13.67 3.13
CA LYS A 513 -18.13 12.67 2.07
C LYS A 513 -16.95 11.70 2.07
N PHE A 514 -15.85 12.06 2.76
CA PHE A 514 -14.66 11.24 2.94
C PHE A 514 -14.59 10.64 4.36
N GLY A 515 -15.70 10.67 5.10
CA GLY A 515 -15.81 10.09 6.45
C GLY A 515 -15.47 11.06 7.59
N TYR A 516 -15.02 12.28 7.28
CA TYR A 516 -14.58 13.26 8.27
C TYR A 516 -15.65 14.33 8.51
N ASP A 517 -16.40 14.21 9.62
CA ASP A 517 -17.34 15.25 10.04
C ASP A 517 -16.63 16.29 10.90
N LEU A 518 -15.91 17.20 10.25
CA LEU A 518 -15.00 18.10 10.93
C LEU A 518 -15.64 19.44 11.25
N LYS A 519 -15.30 19.93 12.45
CA LYS A 519 -15.49 21.31 12.86
C LYS A 519 -14.16 22.03 12.84
N PHE A 520 -14.06 23.10 12.05
CA PHE A 520 -12.89 23.96 12.02
C PHE A 520 -12.59 24.54 13.40
N LYS A 521 -11.31 24.51 13.80
CA LYS A 521 -10.86 25.09 15.08
C LYS A 521 -9.71 26.08 14.91
N GLY A 522 -8.95 25.99 13.83
CA GLY A 522 -7.91 26.98 13.52
C GLY A 522 -7.13 26.65 12.25
N ARG A 523 -6.57 27.68 11.62
CA ARG A 523 -5.62 27.58 10.50
C ARG A 523 -4.20 27.73 11.05
N GLN A 524 -3.23 27.10 10.39
CA GLN A 524 -1.82 27.44 10.51
C GLN A 524 -1.31 27.49 11.96
N ILE A 525 -1.71 26.48 12.74
CA ILE A 525 -1.36 26.43 14.15
C ILE A 525 0.13 26.12 14.29
N ARG A 526 0.85 27.03 14.94
CA ARG A 526 2.28 26.89 15.21
C ARG A 526 2.53 25.77 16.21
N CYS A 527 3.23 24.74 15.77
CA CYS A 527 3.76 23.71 16.67
C CYS A 527 4.98 24.29 17.40
N VAL A 528 4.96 24.26 18.73
CA VAL A 528 6.09 24.76 19.53
C VAL A 528 7.19 23.69 19.55
N GLY A 529 8.38 24.04 19.05
CA GLY A 529 9.48 23.11 18.81
C GLY A 529 10.11 23.38 17.44
N GLN A 530 10.26 22.34 16.61
CA GLN A 530 10.94 22.35 15.29
C GLN A 530 10.29 23.21 14.17
N GLY A 531 9.52 24.25 14.51
CA GLY A 531 9.17 25.31 13.56
C GLY A 531 8.09 25.02 12.50
N GLY A 532 7.42 23.86 12.53
CA GLY A 532 6.37 23.53 11.56
C GLY A 532 4.98 24.12 11.84
N ARG A 533 4.15 24.22 10.79
CA ARG A 533 2.73 24.63 10.84
C ARG A 533 1.83 23.51 10.32
N ILE A 534 0.71 23.33 11.01
CA ILE A 534 -0.42 22.52 10.55
C ILE A 534 -1.31 23.39 9.68
N ASP A 535 -1.68 22.97 8.48
CA ASP A 535 -2.52 23.78 7.59
C ASP A 535 -3.90 24.00 8.21
N LEU A 536 -4.63 22.92 8.54
CA LEU A 536 -5.92 23.01 9.23
C LEU A 536 -5.94 22.15 10.51
N TYR A 537 -6.44 22.74 11.58
CA TYR A 537 -6.71 22.08 12.84
C TYR A 537 -8.22 22.01 13.06
N CYS A 538 -8.73 20.79 13.18
CA CYS A 538 -10.14 20.49 13.26
C CYS A 538 -10.44 19.59 14.47
N GLU A 539 -11.71 19.55 14.86
CA GLU A 539 -12.26 18.58 15.81
C GLU A 539 -13.28 17.73 15.06
N ASP A 540 -13.21 16.41 15.19
CA ASP A 540 -14.23 15.51 14.65
C ASP A 540 -15.48 15.58 15.53
N ASN A 541 -16.62 15.88 14.91
CA ASN A 541 -17.91 16.00 15.58
C ASN A 541 -18.43 14.65 16.11
N LYS A 542 -17.92 13.51 15.62
CA LYS A 542 -18.36 12.17 16.02
C LYS A 542 -17.81 11.74 17.36
N ASP A 543 -16.49 11.85 17.54
CA ASP A 543 -15.77 11.30 18.70
C ASP A 543 -14.99 12.37 19.49
N GLY A 544 -15.01 13.63 19.02
CA GLY A 544 -14.27 14.74 19.63
C GLY A 544 -12.76 14.67 19.42
N SER A 545 -12.29 13.73 18.58
CA SER A 545 -10.87 13.61 18.25
C SER A 545 -10.36 14.84 17.52
N ILE A 546 -9.09 15.15 17.70
CA ILE A 546 -8.43 16.24 17.00
C ILE A 546 -7.95 15.71 15.65
N VAL A 547 -8.27 16.41 14.57
CA VAL A 547 -7.80 16.08 13.21
C VAL A 547 -6.90 17.20 12.71
N ILE A 548 -5.66 16.83 12.40
CA ILE A 548 -4.62 17.69 11.87
C ILE A 548 -4.55 17.45 10.37
N ILE A 549 -4.79 18.48 9.56
CA ILE A 549 -4.77 18.37 8.10
C ILE A 549 -3.50 19.03 7.57
N GLU A 550 -2.76 18.30 6.74
CA GLU A 550 -1.67 18.80 5.91
C GLU A 550 -2.10 18.71 4.44
N LEU A 551 -2.16 19.84 3.74
CA LEU A 551 -2.49 19.95 2.33
C LEU A 551 -1.20 20.05 1.51
N LYS A 552 -1.16 19.38 0.36
CA LYS A 552 -0.06 19.48 -0.61
C LYS A 552 -0.61 19.50 -2.02
N ILE A 553 -0.33 20.53 -2.81
CA ILE A 553 -0.69 20.53 -4.25
C ILE A 553 0.18 19.60 -5.12
N VAL A 554 1.17 18.98 -4.49
CA VAL A 554 2.11 18.01 -5.05
C VAL A 554 1.91 16.62 -4.44
N LYS A 555 2.73 15.65 -4.85
CA LYS A 555 2.77 14.33 -4.19
C LYS A 555 3.26 14.45 -2.76
N ALA A 556 2.62 13.77 -1.82
CA ALA A 556 3.15 13.60 -0.47
C ALA A 556 4.35 12.65 -0.49
N THR A 557 5.32 12.93 0.36
CA THR A 557 6.57 12.17 0.47
C THR A 557 6.79 11.77 1.92
N ARG A 558 7.75 10.88 2.18
CA ARG A 558 8.15 10.52 3.56
C ARG A 558 8.37 11.74 4.48
N ASN A 559 8.80 12.88 3.93
CA ASN A 559 8.95 14.12 4.69
C ASN A 559 7.59 14.68 5.14
N THR A 560 6.59 14.71 4.26
CA THR A 560 5.19 15.06 4.60
C THR A 560 4.66 14.17 5.72
N PHE A 561 4.96 12.86 5.66
CA PHE A 561 4.58 11.92 6.70
C PHE A 561 5.27 12.24 8.04
N GLY A 562 6.60 12.43 8.03
CA GLY A 562 7.34 12.79 9.24
C GLY A 562 6.86 14.11 9.84
N GLN A 563 6.54 15.07 9.00
CA GLN A 563 5.99 16.37 9.39
C GLN A 563 4.62 16.21 10.09
N ILE A 564 3.65 15.54 9.46
CA ILE A 564 2.33 15.35 10.07
C ILE A 564 2.40 14.46 11.32
N SER A 565 3.26 13.43 11.34
CA SER A 565 3.52 12.59 12.51
C SER A 565 4.05 13.41 13.70
N ASN A 566 4.97 14.34 13.43
CA ASN A 566 5.47 15.26 14.46
C ASN A 566 4.36 16.17 15.01
N TYR A 567 3.43 16.60 14.15
CA TYR A 567 2.30 17.43 14.56
C TYR A 567 1.29 16.67 15.42
N VAL A 568 0.98 15.43 15.06
CA VAL A 568 0.16 14.53 15.87
C VAL A 568 0.80 14.35 17.25
N GLY A 569 2.10 14.03 17.30
CA GLY A 569 2.85 13.92 18.56
C GLY A 569 2.84 15.21 19.40
N TRP A 570 2.90 16.38 18.78
CA TRP A 570 2.76 17.68 19.46
C TRP A 570 1.36 17.87 20.05
N ALA A 571 0.31 17.60 19.29
CA ALA A 571 -1.07 17.80 19.74
C ALA A 571 -1.41 16.85 20.91
N ILE A 572 -0.94 15.60 20.85
CA ILE A 572 -1.02 14.64 21.96
C ILE A 572 -0.39 15.23 23.22
N LYS A 573 0.81 15.81 23.12
CA LYS A 573 1.57 16.36 24.26
C LYS A 573 1.00 17.65 24.85
N ARG A 574 0.34 18.50 24.06
CA ARG A 574 0.09 19.91 24.45
C ARG A 574 -1.37 20.31 24.63
N LYS A 575 -2.33 19.60 24.01
CA LYS A 575 -3.73 20.06 23.98
C LYS A 575 -4.79 18.96 24.02
N ALA A 576 -4.42 17.69 23.89
CA ALA A 576 -5.42 16.66 23.75
C ALA A 576 -6.27 16.43 25.02
N ASN A 577 -5.85 16.77 26.25
CA ASN A 577 -6.60 16.44 27.48
C ASN A 577 -7.09 14.97 27.51
N GLY A 578 -6.30 14.04 26.96
CA GLY A 578 -6.68 12.61 26.81
C GLY A 578 -7.52 12.25 25.58
N ARG A 579 -7.69 13.15 24.60
CA ARG A 579 -8.39 12.88 23.33
C ARG A 579 -7.47 12.25 22.29
N ASN A 580 -8.05 11.43 21.41
CA ASN A 580 -7.36 10.89 20.24
C ASN A 580 -6.99 12.00 19.25
N VAL A 581 -5.85 11.87 18.59
CA VAL A 581 -5.37 12.81 17.57
C VAL A 581 -5.07 12.02 16.30
N LYS A 582 -5.60 12.48 15.16
CA LYS A 582 -5.41 11.89 13.84
C LYS A 582 -4.75 12.88 12.90
N GLY A 583 -3.89 12.40 12.01
CA GLY A 583 -3.37 13.13 10.86
C GLY A 583 -4.18 12.83 9.60
N LEU A 584 -4.36 13.83 8.76
CA LEU A 584 -4.96 13.73 7.43
C LEU A 584 -4.09 14.48 6.43
N VAL A 585 -3.45 13.77 5.50
CA VAL A 585 -2.71 14.38 4.39
C VAL A 585 -3.61 14.44 3.16
N ILE A 586 -3.73 15.60 2.55
CA ILE A 586 -4.49 15.78 1.31
C ILE A 586 -3.51 16.18 0.20
N SER A 587 -3.23 15.28 -0.76
CA SER A 587 -2.15 15.52 -1.75
C SER A 587 -2.39 14.95 -3.15
N LYS A 588 -1.64 15.38 -4.18
CA LYS A 588 -1.71 14.86 -5.58
C LYS A 588 -1.04 13.48 -5.70
N GLY A 589 -1.49 12.51 -4.91
CA GLY A 589 -0.85 11.22 -4.69
C GLY A 589 0.29 11.25 -3.68
N TYR A 590 0.98 10.13 -3.56
CA TYR A 590 2.15 9.99 -2.68
C TYR A 590 3.20 9.02 -3.26
N ASP A 591 4.39 8.98 -2.66
CA ASP A 591 5.47 8.05 -3.04
C ASP A 591 5.43 6.72 -2.24
N ASN A 592 6.20 5.72 -2.69
CA ASN A 592 6.24 4.41 -2.02
C ASN A 592 6.72 4.50 -0.56
N ALA A 593 7.53 5.51 -0.20
CA ALA A 593 8.02 5.64 1.16
C ALA A 593 6.93 6.18 2.10
N PHE A 594 6.05 7.05 1.60
CA PHE A 594 4.85 7.49 2.28
C PHE A 594 3.83 6.35 2.40
N ASP A 595 3.66 5.55 1.34
CA ASP A 595 2.79 4.37 1.32
C ASP A 595 3.17 3.36 2.43
N MET A 596 4.44 2.98 2.47
CA MET A 596 4.97 2.12 3.53
C MET A 596 4.80 2.72 4.93
N ALA A 597 4.86 4.06 5.04
CA ALA A 597 4.68 4.73 6.32
C ALA A 597 3.21 4.72 6.78
N LEU A 598 2.24 4.88 5.87
CA LEU A 598 0.81 4.75 6.17
C LEU A 598 0.49 3.36 6.75
N LEU A 599 1.06 2.29 6.17
CA LEU A 599 0.88 0.92 6.67
C LEU A 599 1.37 0.70 8.11
N THR A 600 2.25 1.57 8.60
CA THR A 600 2.85 1.45 9.94
C THR A 600 2.25 2.40 10.97
N ASN A 601 1.36 3.32 10.57
CA ASN A 601 0.76 4.29 11.48
C ASN A 601 -0.70 4.59 11.13
N ASN A 602 -1.60 3.91 11.84
CA ASN A 602 -3.05 4.00 11.62
C ASN A 602 -3.65 5.36 12.05
N ASP A 603 -2.89 6.21 12.74
CA ASP A 603 -3.37 7.54 13.12
C ASP A 603 -3.23 8.56 12.00
N ILE A 604 -2.52 8.26 10.90
CA ILE A 604 -2.35 9.16 9.74
C ILE A 604 -3.06 8.56 8.54
N ASN A 605 -3.95 9.35 7.94
CA ASN A 605 -4.68 8.97 6.73
C ASN A 605 -4.31 9.88 5.56
N HIS A 606 -4.65 9.45 4.35
CA HIS A 606 -4.44 10.22 3.13
C HIS A 606 -5.74 10.36 2.33
N LEU A 607 -5.95 11.54 1.74
CA LEU A 607 -6.92 11.77 0.69
C LEU A 607 -6.22 12.33 -0.55
N GLU A 608 -6.66 11.86 -1.70
CA GLU A 608 -6.26 12.43 -2.98
C GLU A 608 -6.85 13.84 -3.14
N LEU A 609 -5.97 14.79 -3.42
CA LEU A 609 -6.29 16.19 -3.55
C LEU A 609 -7.31 16.44 -4.66
N ALA A 610 -7.22 15.70 -5.77
CA ALA A 610 -8.14 15.83 -6.88
C ALA A 610 -9.60 15.64 -6.44
N ASP A 611 -9.84 14.77 -5.46
CA ASP A 611 -11.19 14.44 -5.01
C ASP A 611 -11.74 15.47 -4.05
N VAL A 612 -10.88 15.99 -3.16
CA VAL A 612 -11.24 17.11 -2.29
C VAL A 612 -11.54 18.35 -3.13
N LEU A 613 -10.75 18.61 -4.18
CA LEU A 613 -10.99 19.71 -5.10
C LEU A 613 -12.28 19.54 -5.92
N GLY A 614 -12.57 18.34 -6.42
CA GLY A 614 -13.82 18.08 -7.12
C GLY A 614 -15.04 18.43 -6.27
N GLU A 615 -14.99 18.14 -4.97
CA GLU A 615 -16.05 18.51 -4.03
C GLU A 615 -16.10 20.00 -3.69
N LEU A 616 -14.98 20.70 -3.80
CA LEU A 616 -14.91 22.17 -3.70
C LEU A 616 -15.32 22.88 -5.00
N GLY A 617 -15.66 22.14 -6.07
CA GLY A 617 -15.91 22.71 -7.39
C GLY A 617 -14.65 23.25 -8.08
N MET A 618 -13.48 22.78 -7.66
CA MET A 618 -12.16 23.17 -8.14
C MET A 618 -11.58 22.06 -9.05
N LYS A 619 -10.73 22.41 -10.02
CA LYS A 619 -10.05 21.45 -10.89
C LYS A 619 -8.54 21.50 -10.67
N LEU A 620 -7.94 20.33 -10.45
CA LEU A 620 -6.48 20.16 -10.48
C LEU A 620 -6.05 19.85 -11.92
N HIS A 621 -5.10 20.61 -12.48
CA HIS A 621 -4.53 20.32 -13.80
C HIS A 621 -3.11 19.76 -13.72
#